data_AF-A0A382Y697-F1
#
_entry.id   AF-A0A382Y697-F1
#
_cell.length_a   1.000
_cell.length_b   1.000
_cell.length_c   1.000
_cell.angle_alpha   90.00
_cell.angle_beta   90.00
_cell.angle_gamma   90.00
#
_symmetry.space_group_name_H-M   'P 1'
#
loop_
_entity.id
_entity.type
_entity.pdbx_description
1 polymer ?
#
loop_
_entity_poly.entity_id
_entity_poly.type
_entity_poly.pdbx_seq_one_letter_code
_entity_poly.pdbx_strand_id
1 'polypeptide(L)'
;VNLFREDLVIFFDDFLLNKISKKCLEISNQAYQVNNGNIPKWSQAIDSIDTLPKGKISLKKPYISINKDCIDSELLMDALYKLVPWRKGPFMINSLALESEWDGDMKWQRISKHIKPLKNKRVLDVGAGNGYFTLRMAMEG
;
A
#
# COMPACT_ATOMS: atom_id res chain seq x y z
N VAL A 1 -15.86 -5.86 -10.43
CA VAL A 1 -14.99 -6.36 -9.34
C VAL A 1 -14.99 -5.31 -8.25
N ASN A 2 -15.54 -5.62 -7.06
CA ASN A 2 -15.52 -4.71 -5.93
C ASN A 2 -14.23 -4.96 -5.13
N LEU A 3 -13.11 -4.47 -5.65
CA LEU A 3 -11.86 -4.47 -4.91
C LEU A 3 -12.10 -3.85 -3.52
N PHE A 4 -11.62 -4.53 -2.48
CA PHE A 4 -11.57 -4.05 -1.09
C PHE A 4 -12.93 -3.86 -0.38
N ARG A 5 -14.04 -4.42 -0.86
CA ARG A 5 -15.33 -4.29 -0.15
C ARG A 5 -15.28 -4.92 1.25
N GLU A 6 -14.74 -6.12 1.36
CA GLU A 6 -14.61 -6.83 2.64
C GLU A 6 -13.61 -6.11 3.55
N ASP A 7 -12.48 -5.65 3.00
CA ASP A 7 -11.46 -4.89 3.73
C ASP A 7 -11.98 -3.54 4.25
N LEU A 8 -12.83 -2.85 3.48
CA LEU A 8 -13.47 -1.61 3.91
C LEU A 8 -14.41 -1.84 5.11
N VAL A 9 -15.17 -2.94 5.10
CA VAL A 9 -16.04 -3.27 6.22
C VAL A 9 -15.21 -3.50 7.49
N ILE A 10 -14.11 -4.27 7.38
CA ILE A 10 -13.20 -4.51 8.50
C ILE A 10 -12.57 -3.20 9.00
N PHE A 11 -12.13 -2.33 8.10
CA PHE A 11 -11.53 -1.03 8.46
C PHE A 11 -12.52 -0.13 9.22
N PHE A 12 -13.80 -0.17 8.86
CA PHE A 12 -14.85 0.65 9.45
C PHE A 12 -15.63 -0.02 10.59
N ASP A 13 -15.22 -1.20 11.04
CA ASP A 13 -15.82 -1.89 12.20
C ASP A 13 -15.57 -1.14 13.54
N ASP A 14 -14.78 -0.08 13.49
CA ASP A 14 -14.67 0.89 14.57
C ASP A 14 -15.92 1.78 14.69
N PHE A 15 -16.56 1.77 15.85
CA PHE A 15 -17.81 2.50 16.11
C PHE A 15 -17.77 4.00 15.78
N LEU A 16 -16.60 4.66 15.91
CA LEU A 16 -16.48 6.08 15.59
C LEU A 16 -16.45 6.33 14.07
N LEU A 17 -15.75 5.47 13.32
CA LEU A 17 -15.60 5.62 11.87
C LEU A 17 -16.74 4.98 11.06
N ASN A 18 -17.49 4.05 11.65
CA ASN A 18 -18.64 3.43 11.00
C ASN A 18 -19.62 4.48 10.42
N LYS A 19 -19.78 5.62 11.09
CA LYS A 19 -20.63 6.76 10.67
C LYS A 19 -20.32 7.27 9.25
N ILE A 20 -19.07 7.14 8.78
CA ILE A 20 -18.66 7.59 7.45
C ILE A 20 -18.49 6.45 6.44
N SER A 21 -18.57 5.18 6.89
CA SER A 21 -18.28 3.99 6.09
C SER A 21 -19.07 3.93 4.78
N LYS A 22 -20.39 4.14 4.86
CA LYS A 22 -21.29 4.12 3.70
C LYS A 22 -20.89 5.18 2.66
N LYS A 23 -20.68 6.42 3.11
CA LYS A 23 -20.28 7.53 2.23
C LYS A 23 -18.89 7.28 1.62
N CYS A 24 -17.94 6.76 2.38
CA CYS A 24 -16.62 6.40 1.88
C CYS A 24 -16.69 5.30 0.83
N LEU A 25 -17.50 4.26 1.04
CA LEU A 25 -17.71 3.18 0.08
C LEU A 25 -18.36 3.69 -1.22
N GLU A 26 -19.39 4.53 -1.11
CA GLU A 26 -20.07 5.15 -2.26
C GLU A 26 -19.09 5.97 -3.10
N ILE A 27 -18.33 6.87 -2.48
CA ILE A 27 -17.34 7.72 -3.17
C ILE A 27 -16.23 6.87 -3.79
N SER A 28 -15.76 5.82 -3.10
CA SER A 28 -14.72 4.93 -3.62
C SER A 28 -15.19 4.18 -4.86
N ASN A 29 -16.43 3.67 -4.84
CA ASN A 29 -17.02 3.00 -5.99
C ASN A 29 -17.18 3.95 -7.19
N GLN A 30 -17.62 5.19 -6.95
CA GLN A 30 -17.70 6.21 -8.00
C GLN A 30 -16.33 6.53 -8.60
N ALA A 31 -15.31 6.69 -7.77
CA ALA A 31 -13.95 6.93 -8.21
C ALA A 31 -13.37 5.76 -9.03
N TYR A 32 -13.79 4.53 -8.73
CA TYR A 32 -13.36 3.34 -9.48
C TYR A 32 -14.05 3.19 -10.84
N GLN A 33 -15.23 3.78 -11.02
CA GLN A 33 -16.00 3.69 -12.28
C GLN A 33 -15.52 4.68 -13.36
N VAL A 34 -14.54 5.54 -13.06
CA VAL A 34 -14.01 6.48 -14.05
C VAL A 34 -13.36 5.71 -15.20
N ASN A 35 -13.59 6.19 -16.44
CA ASN A 35 -12.97 5.57 -17.61
C ASN A 35 -11.47 5.84 -17.63
N ASN A 36 -10.68 4.88 -17.17
CA ASN A 36 -9.23 4.92 -17.17
C ASN A 36 -8.69 3.66 -17.85
N GLY A 37 -8.04 3.85 -19.00
CA GLY A 37 -7.50 2.76 -19.81
C GLY A 37 -6.46 1.89 -19.11
N ASN A 38 -5.89 2.33 -17.99
CA ASN A 38 -4.95 1.55 -17.20
C ASN A 38 -5.62 0.61 -16.19
N ILE A 39 -6.90 0.81 -15.85
CA ILE A 39 -7.60 -0.03 -14.86
C ILE A 39 -7.47 -1.52 -15.21
N PRO A 40 -7.73 -1.99 -16.45
CA PRO A 40 -7.58 -3.41 -16.78
C PRO A 40 -6.16 -3.95 -16.53
N LYS A 41 -5.13 -3.16 -16.89
CA LYS A 41 -3.71 -3.51 -16.67
C LYS A 41 -3.39 -3.64 -15.18
N TRP A 42 -3.86 -2.70 -14.36
CA TRP A 42 -3.63 -2.70 -12.92
C TRP A 42 -4.42 -3.81 -12.21
N SER A 43 -5.69 -4.03 -12.58
CA SER A 43 -6.49 -5.13 -12.03
C SER A 43 -5.83 -6.47 -12.29
N GLN A 44 -5.37 -6.74 -13.51
CA GLN A 44 -4.65 -7.97 -13.83
C GLN A 44 -3.38 -8.14 -12.98
N ALA A 45 -2.66 -7.05 -12.71
CA ALA A 45 -1.47 -7.09 -11.86
C ALA A 45 -1.81 -7.47 -10.42
N ILE A 46 -2.85 -6.84 -9.85
CA ILE A 46 -3.32 -7.15 -8.50
C ILE A 46 -3.84 -8.58 -8.41
N ASP A 47 -4.68 -9.02 -9.36
CA ASP A 47 -5.19 -10.39 -9.41
C ASP A 47 -4.04 -11.42 -9.45
N SER A 48 -2.98 -11.13 -10.22
CA SER A 48 -1.78 -11.99 -10.27
C SER A 48 -1.06 -12.04 -8.92
N ILE A 49 -0.87 -10.89 -8.27
CA ILE A 49 -0.22 -10.79 -6.96
C ILE A 49 -1.04 -11.50 -5.88
N ASP A 50 -2.37 -11.44 -5.94
CA ASP A 50 -3.26 -12.07 -4.96
C ASP A 50 -3.23 -13.60 -5.02
N THR A 51 -2.77 -14.20 -6.13
CA THR A 51 -2.52 -15.65 -6.19
C THR A 51 -1.27 -16.08 -5.44
N LEU A 52 -0.35 -15.14 -5.15
CA LEU A 52 0.91 -15.42 -4.48
C LEU A 52 0.72 -15.49 -2.95
N PRO A 53 1.50 -16.31 -2.25
CA PRO A 53 1.35 -16.46 -0.81
C PRO A 53 1.79 -15.19 -0.08
N LYS A 54 1.05 -14.84 0.99
CA LYS A 54 1.36 -13.66 1.82
C LYS A 54 2.75 -13.78 2.48
N GLY A 55 3.52 -12.70 2.44
CA GLY A 55 4.84 -12.59 3.05
C GLY A 55 4.84 -11.91 4.41
N LYS A 56 6.02 -11.88 5.05
CA LYS A 56 6.27 -11.16 6.31
C LYS A 56 6.84 -9.78 6.00
N ILE A 57 6.19 -8.74 6.51
CA ILE A 57 6.66 -7.35 6.41
C ILE A 57 7.73 -7.04 7.46
N SER A 58 8.73 -6.25 7.09
CA SER A 58 9.82 -5.77 7.95
C SER A 58 10.39 -4.47 7.40
N LEU A 59 11.14 -3.72 8.21
CA LEU A 59 11.88 -2.54 7.76
C LEU A 59 13.36 -2.88 7.64
N LYS A 60 13.87 -3.00 6.42
CA LYS A 60 15.29 -3.14 6.11
C LYS A 60 15.74 -1.86 5.41
N LYS A 61 16.04 -0.83 6.21
CA LYS A 61 16.31 0.53 5.71
C LYS A 61 17.30 0.51 4.53
N PRO A 62 16.97 1.20 3.42
CA PRO A 62 15.84 2.14 3.25
C PRO A 62 14.48 1.49 2.91
N TYR A 63 14.43 0.18 2.71
CA TYR A 63 13.29 -0.53 2.13
C TYR A 63 12.24 -0.95 3.17
N ILE A 64 10.97 -0.72 2.84
CA ILE A 64 9.88 -1.54 3.39
C ILE A 64 9.96 -2.89 2.68
N SER A 65 10.25 -3.95 3.44
CA SER A 65 10.60 -5.26 2.90
C SER A 65 9.53 -6.30 3.19
N ILE A 66 9.18 -7.09 2.18
CA ILE A 66 8.28 -8.25 2.29
C ILE A 66 9.09 -9.49 1.95
N ASN A 67 9.20 -10.44 2.87
CA ASN A 67 9.93 -11.69 2.65
C ASN A 67 8.99 -12.89 2.65
N LYS A 68 9.13 -13.74 1.64
CA LYS A 68 8.39 -15.00 1.51
C LYS A 68 9.18 -16.04 0.74
N ASP A 69 9.41 -17.18 1.39
CA ASP A 69 10.01 -18.35 0.75
C ASP A 69 9.08 -18.93 -0.33
N CYS A 70 9.69 -19.48 -1.38
CA CYS A 70 9.01 -20.18 -2.48
C CYS A 70 7.94 -19.34 -3.20
N ILE A 71 8.25 -18.07 -3.48
CA ILE A 71 7.43 -17.23 -4.37
C ILE A 71 7.88 -17.37 -5.81
N ASP A 72 6.94 -17.39 -6.74
CA ASP A 72 7.23 -17.26 -8.17
C ASP A 72 7.71 -15.84 -8.45
N SER A 73 9.03 -15.70 -8.64
CA SER A 73 9.68 -14.39 -8.78
C SER A 73 9.43 -13.76 -10.15
N GLU A 74 9.23 -14.57 -11.19
CA GLU A 74 8.95 -14.09 -12.54
C GLU A 74 7.53 -13.54 -12.62
N LEU A 75 6.55 -14.31 -12.15
CA LEU A 75 5.15 -13.87 -12.08
C LEU A 75 4.99 -12.59 -11.24
N LEU A 76 5.68 -12.52 -10.10
CA LEU A 76 5.67 -11.34 -9.24
C LEU A 76 6.26 -10.11 -9.96
N MET A 77 7.41 -10.28 -10.61
CA MET A 77 8.09 -9.19 -11.29
C MET A 77 7.25 -8.63 -12.45
N ASP A 78 6.68 -9.50 -13.27
CA ASP A 78 5.78 -9.14 -14.37
C ASP A 78 4.55 -8.38 -13.88
N ALA A 79 3.97 -8.80 -12.76
CA ALA A 79 2.85 -8.11 -12.15
C ALA A 79 3.25 -6.72 -11.64
N LEU A 80 4.38 -6.60 -10.93
CA LEU A 80 4.84 -5.32 -10.38
C LEU A 80 5.25 -4.31 -11.46
N TYR A 81 5.81 -4.78 -12.59
CA TYR A 81 6.13 -3.92 -13.73
C TYR A 81 4.89 -3.26 -14.34
N LYS A 82 3.74 -3.93 -14.28
CA LYS A 82 2.47 -3.33 -14.75
C LYS A 82 2.02 -2.14 -13.88
N LEU A 83 2.52 -2.03 -12.65
CA LEU A 83 2.19 -0.96 -11.69
C LEU A 83 3.15 0.23 -11.74
N VAL A 84 4.18 0.21 -12.59
CA VAL A 84 5.06 1.36 -12.86
C VAL A 84 4.22 2.52 -13.43
N PRO A 85 4.48 3.80 -13.04
CA PRO A 85 5.62 4.27 -12.25
C PRO A 85 5.44 4.22 -10.73
N TRP A 86 6.48 3.75 -10.03
CA TRP A 86 6.59 3.82 -8.57
C TRP A 86 7.20 5.17 -8.15
N ARG A 87 6.36 6.08 -7.66
CA ARG A 87 6.82 7.43 -7.29
C ARG A 87 7.37 7.54 -5.87
N LYS A 88 6.81 6.82 -4.91
CA LYS A 88 7.25 6.84 -3.50
C LYS A 88 7.71 5.44 -3.08
N GLY A 89 8.77 5.36 -2.29
CA GLY A 89 9.37 4.08 -1.91
C GLY A 89 10.62 4.33 -1.05
N PRO A 90 11.60 3.40 -1.03
CA PRO A 90 11.65 2.17 -1.84
C PRO A 90 11.01 0.97 -1.14
N PHE A 91 10.65 -0.04 -1.93
CA PHE A 91 10.14 -1.34 -1.44
C PHE A 91 11.09 -2.47 -1.85
N MET A 92 11.10 -3.56 -1.08
CA MET A 92 11.86 -4.75 -1.41
C MET A 92 10.99 -5.98 -1.22
N ILE A 93 10.90 -6.85 -2.21
CA ILE A 93 10.19 -8.12 -2.08
C ILE A 93 11.19 -9.23 -2.34
N ASN A 94 11.54 -9.99 -1.30
CA ASN A 94 12.72 -10.86 -1.27
C ASN A 94 13.99 -10.10 -1.73
N SER A 95 14.59 -10.49 -2.85
CA SER A 95 15.76 -9.83 -3.45
C SER A 95 15.40 -8.79 -4.51
N LEU A 96 14.11 -8.66 -4.88
CA LEU A 96 13.66 -7.68 -5.87
C LEU A 96 13.55 -6.30 -5.22
N ALA A 97 14.46 -5.40 -5.59
CA ALA A 97 14.39 -3.99 -5.22
C ALA A 97 13.42 -3.26 -6.17
N LEU A 98 12.40 -2.64 -5.59
CA LEU A 98 11.47 -1.74 -6.28
C LEU A 98 11.89 -0.31 -5.98
N GLU A 99 12.79 0.19 -6.83
CA GLU A 99 13.23 1.58 -6.78
C GLU A 99 12.09 2.52 -7.16
N SER A 100 12.13 3.71 -6.60
CA SER A 100 11.10 4.73 -6.79
C SER A 100 11.70 6.09 -7.08
N GLU A 101 10.93 6.95 -7.74
CA GLU A 101 11.34 8.33 -8.05
C GLU A 101 11.80 9.10 -6.80
N TRP A 102 11.10 8.93 -5.68
CA TRP A 102 11.41 9.58 -4.41
C TRP A 102 11.89 8.59 -3.36
N ASP A 103 13.08 8.83 -2.81
CA ASP A 103 13.53 8.19 -1.58
C ASP A 103 12.70 8.70 -0.39
N GLY A 104 11.66 7.94 -0.08
CA GLY A 104 10.76 8.21 1.03
C GLY A 104 11.43 7.98 2.39
N ASP A 105 12.44 7.11 2.50
CA ASP A 105 13.13 6.87 3.77
C ASP A 105 13.93 8.09 4.18
N MET A 106 14.64 8.74 3.25
CA MET A 106 15.31 10.02 3.54
C MET A 106 14.34 11.08 4.07
N LYS A 107 13.12 11.16 3.53
CA LYS A 107 12.09 12.08 4.05
C LYS A 107 11.62 11.64 5.44
N TRP A 108 11.38 10.35 5.64
CA TRP A 108 10.93 9.81 6.92
C TRP A 108 11.95 10.02 8.04
N GLN A 109 13.23 9.77 7.79
CA GLN A 109 14.30 9.97 8.77
C GLN A 109 14.40 11.43 9.25
N ARG A 110 14.07 12.40 8.37
CA ARG A 110 14.00 13.81 8.75
C ARG A 110 12.80 14.11 9.64
N ILE A 111 11.61 13.59 9.30
CA ILE A 111 10.35 13.95 9.98
C ILE A 111 10.12 13.16 11.28
N SER A 112 10.48 11.88 11.30
CA SER A 112 10.20 10.95 12.42
C SER A 112 10.70 11.45 13.78
N LYS A 113 11.80 12.22 13.81
CA LYS A 113 12.38 12.80 15.03
C LYS A 113 11.60 14.00 15.57
N HIS A 114 10.68 14.56 14.78
CA HIS A 114 9.95 15.79 15.10
C HIS A 114 8.44 15.58 15.30
N ILE A 115 7.95 14.36 15.11
CA ILE A 115 6.55 14.01 15.32
C ILE A 115 6.36 13.33 16.69
N LYS A 116 5.14 13.38 17.21
CA LYS A 116 4.77 12.64 18.42
C LYS A 116 4.87 11.12 18.17
N PRO A 117 5.16 10.31 19.19
CA PRO A 117 5.12 8.85 19.07
C PRO A 117 3.79 8.38 18.47
N LEU A 118 3.88 7.50 17.47
CA LEU A 118 2.73 7.04 16.69
C LEU A 118 1.98 5.89 17.34
N LYS A 119 2.56 5.22 18.34
CA LYS A 119 1.93 4.13 19.10
C LYS A 119 0.48 4.45 19.46
N ASN A 120 -0.44 3.60 18.98
CA ASN A 120 -1.89 3.71 19.21
C ASN A 120 -2.51 5.02 18.69
N LYS A 121 -1.91 5.67 17.69
CA LYS A 121 -2.48 6.86 17.06
C LYS A 121 -3.29 6.48 15.82
N ARG A 122 -4.38 7.21 15.61
CA ARG A 122 -5.09 7.24 14.34
C ARG A 122 -4.48 8.35 13.50
N VAL A 123 -4.04 8.01 12.30
CA VAL A 123 -3.36 8.95 11.41
C VAL A 123 -4.10 9.00 10.07
N LEU A 124 -4.29 10.21 9.56
CA LEU A 124 -4.80 10.46 8.22
C LEU A 124 -3.63 10.95 7.35
N ASP A 125 -3.25 10.17 6.34
CA ASP A 125 -2.27 10.57 5.33
C ASP A 125 -2.99 11.14 4.10
N VAL A 126 -3.12 12.47 4.04
CA VAL A 126 -3.79 13.16 2.93
C VAL A 126 -2.87 13.20 1.71
N GLY A 127 -3.31 12.63 0.59
CA GLY A 127 -2.48 12.53 -0.60
C GLY A 127 -1.38 11.46 -0.47
N ALA A 128 -1.70 10.36 0.23
CA ALA A 128 -0.79 9.25 0.51
C ALA A 128 -0.09 8.67 -0.74
N GLY A 129 -0.69 8.80 -1.92
CA GLY A 129 -0.17 8.20 -3.16
C GLY A 129 -0.27 6.68 -3.07
N ASN A 130 0.84 5.96 -3.24
CA ASN A 130 0.89 4.50 -3.08
C ASN A 130 0.96 4.04 -1.61
N GLY A 131 0.82 4.94 -0.63
CA GLY A 131 0.72 4.58 0.79
C GLY A 131 2.05 4.29 1.49
N TYR A 132 3.21 4.58 0.87
CA TYR A 132 4.52 4.36 1.50
C TYR A 132 4.60 4.95 2.92
N PHE A 133 4.21 6.21 3.11
CA PHE A 133 4.27 6.86 4.42
C PHE A 133 3.21 6.35 5.39
N THR A 134 2.00 6.00 4.93
CA THR A 134 1.01 5.28 5.73
C THR A 134 1.59 4.00 6.34
N LEU A 135 2.30 3.20 5.54
CA LEU A 135 2.96 1.99 6.01
C LEU A 135 4.09 2.31 7.00
N ARG A 136 4.92 3.33 6.73
CA ARG A 136 5.94 3.79 7.68
C ARG A 136 5.34 4.18 9.03
N MET A 137 4.24 4.92 9.02
CA MET A 137 3.53 5.31 10.23
C MET A 137 3.04 4.08 11.00
N ALA A 138 2.39 3.14 10.32
CA ALA A 138 1.86 1.92 10.93
C ALA A 138 2.98 1.04 11.54
N MET A 139 4.17 1.01 10.95
CA MET A 139 5.31 0.25 11.47
C MET A 139 5.95 0.85 12.73
N GLU A 140 5.72 2.14 13.01
CA GLU A 140 6.18 2.80 14.25
C GLU A 140 5.19 2.61 15.43
N GLY A 141 4.03 2.00 15.17
CA GLY A 141 3.04 1.56 16.18
C GLY A 141 1.73 2.32 16.22
#